data_AF-A0AAD4QYX7-F1
#
_entry.id   AF-A0AAD4QYX7-F1
#
_cell.length_a   1.000
_cell.length_b   1.000
_cell.length_c   1.000
_cell.angle_alpha   90.00
_cell.angle_beta   90.00
_cell.angle_gamma   90.00
#
_symmetry.space_group_name_H-M   'P 1'
#
loop_
_entity.id
_entity.type
_entity.pdbx_description
1 polymer ?
#
loop_
_entity_poly.entity_id
_entity_poly.type
_entity_poly.pdbx_seq_one_letter_code
_entity_poly.pdbx_strand_id
1 'polypeptide(L)'
;MEKIRSWFVRQRDRTFASYSRFGRPGEEEDDRPPPTQILVAPFDENAPEFMFFRAWHVQKAAITFACFGMSMVVLIFISSFFEFDWYHHQKGVDVGALLGLFFYLALGVLIHYYVLYGIKKQNPFYLLPFIVAYSIVCTGELFLFLALLFRVTDTQSTTMTQIHPSQVSMLLIVSLTVAIQATMLQAILKCRQFLSLKQIHEMEMRVAEKSRTENPAIQIVVAKDSTDASNSESPTGENGATNGHVV
;
A
#
# COMPACT_ATOMS: atom_id res chain seq x y z
N MET A 1 19.72 -10.70 5.54
CA MET A 1 19.66 -11.35 4.20
C MET A 1 18.67 -12.51 4.14
N GLU A 2 18.52 -13.32 5.19
CA GLU A 2 17.53 -14.41 5.31
C GLU A 2 16.07 -14.02 4.95
N LYS A 3 15.60 -12.85 5.41
CA LYS A 3 14.25 -12.34 5.07
C LYS A 3 14.07 -12.00 3.60
N ILE A 4 15.10 -11.51 2.93
CA ILE A 4 15.06 -11.13 1.51
C ILE A 4 15.12 -12.41 0.67
N ARG A 5 15.95 -13.38 1.07
CA ARG A 5 16.05 -14.70 0.44
C ARG A 5 14.75 -15.49 0.57
N SER A 6 14.15 -15.55 1.76
CA SER A 6 12.85 -16.21 1.96
C SER A 6 11.72 -15.49 1.22
N TRP A 7 11.76 -14.15 1.14
CA TRP A 7 10.83 -13.39 0.30
C TRP A 7 10.98 -13.76 -1.18
N PHE A 8 12.21 -13.86 -1.69
CA PHE A 8 12.50 -14.24 -3.08
C PHE A 8 12.10 -15.69 -3.40
N VAL A 9 12.35 -16.62 -2.48
CA VAL A 9 11.93 -18.03 -2.61
C VAL A 9 10.41 -18.13 -2.59
N ARG A 10 9.74 -17.44 -1.66
CA ARG A 10 8.27 -17.37 -1.59
C ARG A 10 7.64 -16.70 -2.82
N GLN A 11 8.41 -15.90 -3.56
CA GLN A 11 7.98 -15.24 -4.79
C GLN A 11 8.19 -16.09 -6.04
N ARG A 12 9.24 -16.91 -6.05
CA ARG A 12 9.52 -17.90 -7.09
C ARG A 12 8.48 -19.03 -7.13
N ASP A 13 7.94 -19.40 -5.97
CA ASP A 13 7.00 -20.52 -5.84
C ASP A 13 5.51 -20.08 -5.95
N ARG A 14 5.23 -18.86 -6.46
CA ARG A 14 3.86 -18.29 -6.51
C ARG A 14 2.93 -18.93 -7.54
N THR A 15 3.48 -19.61 -8.53
CA THR A 15 2.73 -20.37 -9.52
C THR A 15 3.68 -21.36 -10.18
N PHE A 16 3.49 -22.64 -9.90
CA PHE A 16 4.24 -23.73 -10.55
C PHE A 16 3.25 -24.83 -10.90
N ALA A 17 3.34 -25.31 -12.14
CA ALA A 17 2.59 -26.47 -12.59
C ALA A 17 3.44 -27.73 -12.34
N SER A 18 3.00 -28.54 -11.39
CA SER A 18 3.60 -29.83 -11.07
C SER A 18 3.02 -30.93 -11.96
N TYR A 19 3.88 -31.74 -12.56
CA TYR A 19 3.49 -32.97 -13.28
C TYR A 19 4.26 -34.16 -12.69
N SER A 20 3.57 -35.06 -11.98
CA SER A 20 4.17 -36.28 -11.43
C SER A 20 3.90 -37.48 -12.32
N ARG A 21 4.83 -37.82 -13.21
CA ARG A 21 4.70 -38.97 -14.13
C ARG A 21 4.87 -40.34 -13.46
N PHE A 22 5.43 -40.40 -12.25
CA PHE A 22 5.83 -41.66 -11.62
C PHE A 22 4.91 -41.99 -10.44
N GLY A 23 4.20 -43.12 -10.53
CA GLY A 23 3.39 -43.69 -9.45
C GLY A 23 4.24 -44.27 -8.31
N ARG A 24 3.59 -44.59 -7.18
CA ARG A 24 4.25 -45.26 -6.04
C ARG A 24 4.49 -46.75 -6.39
N PRO A 25 5.51 -47.42 -5.79
CA PRO A 25 5.79 -48.82 -6.07
C PRO A 25 4.58 -49.70 -5.70
N GLY A 26 3.96 -50.36 -6.68
CA GLY A 26 2.87 -51.33 -6.48
C GLY A 26 1.47 -50.91 -6.94
N GLU A 27 1.27 -49.71 -7.45
CA GLU A 27 0.02 -49.32 -8.14
C GLU A 27 0.13 -49.69 -9.63
N GLU A 28 -0.95 -50.22 -10.24
CA GLU A 28 -1.04 -50.35 -11.70
C GLU A 28 -0.71 -48.99 -12.32
N GLU A 29 0.17 -48.96 -13.33
CA GLU A 29 0.47 -47.74 -14.09
C GLU A 29 -0.83 -47.25 -14.73
N ASP A 30 -1.55 -46.37 -14.03
CA ASP A 30 -2.52 -45.49 -14.67
C ASP A 30 -1.71 -44.56 -15.57
N ASP A 31 -1.55 -44.97 -16.83
CA ASP A 31 -0.86 -44.23 -17.90
C ASP A 31 -1.48 -42.87 -18.18
N ARG A 32 -2.62 -42.55 -17.54
CA ARG A 32 -3.24 -41.24 -17.65
C ARG A 32 -2.34 -40.20 -16.97
N PRO A 33 -2.02 -39.09 -17.66
CA PRO A 33 -1.33 -37.97 -17.04
C PRO A 33 -2.08 -37.55 -15.77
N PRO A 34 -1.41 -37.36 -14.61
CA PRO A 34 -2.07 -36.78 -13.45
C PRO A 34 -2.71 -35.43 -13.84
N PRO A 35 -3.86 -35.08 -13.26
CA PRO A 35 -4.52 -33.81 -13.55
C PRO A 35 -3.54 -32.67 -13.26
N THR A 36 -3.33 -31.79 -14.24
CA THR A 36 -2.44 -30.63 -14.06
C THR A 36 -3.01 -29.75 -12.96
N GLN A 37 -2.22 -29.47 -11.93
CA GLN A 37 -2.63 -28.65 -10.81
C GLN A 37 -2.11 -27.23 -10.97
N ILE A 38 -3.01 -26.24 -10.89
CA ILE A 38 -2.65 -24.83 -10.80
C ILE A 38 -2.75 -24.43 -9.34
N LEU A 39 -1.60 -24.19 -8.70
CA LEU A 39 -1.55 -23.63 -7.36
C LEU A 39 -1.68 -22.11 -7.43
N VAL A 40 -2.72 -21.56 -6.81
CA VAL A 40 -2.89 -20.11 -6.66
C VAL A 40 -2.64 -19.74 -5.20
N ALA A 41 -1.79 -18.75 -4.97
CA ALA A 41 -1.51 -18.27 -3.61
C ALA A 41 -2.76 -17.63 -2.98
N PRO A 42 -3.04 -17.89 -1.69
CA PRO A 42 -4.15 -17.24 -1.01
C PRO A 42 -3.87 -15.74 -0.84
N PHE A 43 -4.90 -14.91 -1.03
CA PHE A 43 -4.84 -13.48 -0.76
C PHE A 43 -5.63 -13.15 0.52
N ASP A 44 -4.91 -12.89 1.61
CA ASP A 44 -5.51 -12.45 2.87
C ASP A 44 -5.64 -10.92 2.89
N GLU A 45 -6.87 -10.42 2.71
CA GLU A 45 -7.17 -8.98 2.77
C GLU A 45 -6.90 -8.38 4.16
N ASN A 46 -6.90 -9.20 5.22
CA ASN A 46 -6.69 -8.74 6.59
C ASN A 46 -5.25 -8.90 7.06
N ALA A 47 -4.33 -9.24 6.15
CA ALA A 47 -2.92 -9.38 6.48
C ALA A 47 -2.38 -8.08 7.12
N PRO A 48 -1.46 -8.19 8.11
CA PRO A 48 -0.97 -7.04 8.86
C PRO A 48 -0.25 -6.00 7.98
N GLU A 49 0.21 -6.40 6.80
CA GLU A 49 0.79 -5.49 5.80
C GLU A 49 -0.22 -4.50 5.21
N PHE A 50 -1.50 -4.88 5.18
CA PHE A 50 -2.64 -4.07 4.72
C PHE A 50 -3.33 -3.30 5.86
N MET A 51 -2.71 -3.28 7.04
CA MET A 51 -3.13 -2.48 8.18
C MET A 51 -2.27 -1.20 8.27
N PHE A 52 -2.94 -0.05 8.24
CA PHE A 52 -2.37 1.24 8.55
C PHE A 52 -2.26 1.40 10.07
N PHE A 53 -1.06 1.73 10.57
CA PHE A 53 -0.72 1.72 12.00
C PHE A 53 -1.14 0.46 12.77
N ARG A 54 -1.23 -0.70 12.09
CA ARG A 54 -1.67 -1.99 12.66
C ARG A 54 -3.09 -1.98 13.24
N ALA A 55 -3.90 -0.96 12.94
CA ALA A 55 -5.24 -0.78 13.51
C ALA A 55 -6.35 -0.73 12.45
N TRP A 56 -6.12 -0.04 11.33
CA TRP A 56 -7.16 0.21 10.34
C TRP A 56 -6.79 -0.32 8.96
N HIS A 57 -7.76 -0.88 8.24
CA HIS A 57 -7.54 -1.29 6.85
C HIS A 57 -7.11 -0.10 5.98
N VAL A 58 -6.10 -0.30 5.13
CA VAL A 58 -5.48 0.76 4.32
C VAL A 58 -6.46 1.53 3.44
N GLN A 59 -7.50 0.88 2.91
CA GLN A 59 -8.53 1.58 2.13
C GLN A 59 -9.34 2.55 2.98
N LYS A 60 -9.69 2.17 4.22
CA LYS A 60 -10.45 3.04 5.14
C LYS A 60 -9.60 4.25 5.52
N ALA A 61 -8.33 4.02 5.84
CA ALA A 61 -7.38 5.11 6.11
C ALA A 61 -7.27 6.07 4.92
N ALA A 62 -7.10 5.53 3.70
CA ALA A 62 -6.99 6.33 2.49
C ALA A 62 -8.24 7.17 2.19
N ILE A 63 -9.45 6.61 2.41
CA ILE A 63 -10.71 7.36 2.29
C ILE A 63 -10.74 8.51 3.30
N THR A 64 -10.43 8.24 4.57
CA THR A 64 -10.43 9.26 5.62
C THR A 64 -9.47 10.41 5.28
N PHE A 65 -8.24 10.10 4.86
CA PHE A 65 -7.28 11.13 4.48
C PHE A 65 -7.67 11.88 3.21
N ALA A 66 -8.29 11.23 2.23
CA ALA A 66 -8.79 11.89 1.03
C ALA A 66 -9.92 12.89 1.36
N CYS A 67 -10.88 12.49 2.20
CA CYS A 67 -11.95 13.36 2.66
C CYS A 67 -11.43 14.52 3.52
N PHE A 68 -10.49 14.25 4.43
CA PHE A 68 -9.85 15.27 5.25
C PHE A 68 -9.09 16.29 4.40
N GLY A 69 -8.25 15.83 3.46
CA GLY A 69 -7.51 16.71 2.57
C GLY A 69 -8.41 17.54 1.67
N MET A 70 -9.46 16.94 1.11
CA MET A 70 -10.47 17.66 0.33
C MET A 70 -11.16 18.76 1.16
N SER A 71 -11.50 18.46 2.42
CA SER A 71 -12.09 19.44 3.33
C SER A 71 -11.11 20.59 3.61
N MET A 72 -9.82 20.29 3.82
CA MET A 72 -8.79 21.30 4.04
C MET A 72 -8.57 22.19 2.81
N VAL A 73 -8.56 21.63 1.59
CA VAL A 73 -8.47 22.41 0.34
C VAL A 73 -9.63 23.41 0.25
N VAL A 74 -10.86 22.97 0.54
CA VAL A 74 -12.04 23.85 0.53
C VAL A 74 -11.96 24.90 1.62
N LEU A 75 -11.54 24.53 2.83
CA LEU A 75 -11.39 25.48 3.93
C LEU A 75 -10.32 26.54 3.63
N ILE A 76 -9.15 26.15 3.13
CA ILE A 76 -8.09 27.09 2.73
C ILE A 76 -8.59 28.01 1.62
N PHE A 77 -9.29 27.48 0.62
CA PHE A 77 -9.90 28.29 -0.43
C PHE A 77 -10.85 29.35 0.15
N ILE A 78 -11.79 28.95 1.01
CA ILE A 78 -12.77 29.86 1.61
C ILE A 78 -12.06 30.92 2.47
N SER A 79 -11.13 30.50 3.33
CA SER A 79 -10.38 31.43 4.18
C SER A 79 -9.58 32.43 3.35
N SER A 80 -8.81 31.97 2.36
CA SER A 80 -8.06 32.85 1.48
C SER A 80 -8.96 33.75 0.63
N PHE A 81 -10.12 33.25 0.18
CA PHE A 81 -11.09 34.04 -0.58
C PHE A 81 -11.63 35.23 0.22
N PHE A 82 -11.89 35.07 1.52
CA PHE A 82 -12.44 36.14 2.35
C PHE A 82 -11.38 37.01 3.03
N GLU A 83 -10.20 36.47 3.33
CA GLU A 83 -9.15 37.19 4.04
C GLU A 83 -8.27 38.04 3.12
N PHE A 84 -8.11 37.64 1.86
CA PHE A 84 -7.24 38.34 0.93
C PHE A 84 -7.87 39.64 0.42
N ASP A 85 -7.09 40.73 0.44
CA ASP A 85 -7.52 42.01 -0.11
C ASP A 85 -7.38 42.00 -1.63
N TRP A 86 -8.45 41.60 -2.31
CA TRP A 86 -8.48 41.47 -3.77
C TRP A 86 -8.34 42.80 -4.50
N TYR A 87 -8.61 43.93 -3.84
CA TYR A 87 -8.65 45.24 -4.47
C TYR A 87 -7.42 46.06 -4.13
N HIS A 88 -6.48 46.17 -5.08
CA HIS A 88 -5.41 47.15 -4.98
C HIS A 88 -5.87 48.46 -5.63
N HIS A 89 -5.94 49.53 -4.84
CA HIS A 89 -6.46 50.86 -5.25
C HIS A 89 -5.81 51.44 -6.53
N GLN A 90 -4.61 50.98 -6.92
CA GLN A 90 -3.92 51.44 -8.13
C GLN A 90 -3.93 50.46 -9.31
N LYS A 91 -4.19 49.16 -9.08
CA LYS A 91 -4.07 48.11 -10.10
C LYS A 91 -5.39 47.37 -10.38
N GLY A 92 -6.44 47.65 -9.61
CA GLY A 92 -7.72 46.97 -9.69
C GLY A 92 -7.71 45.63 -8.95
N VAL A 93 -8.59 44.72 -9.39
CA VAL A 93 -8.69 43.36 -8.84
C VAL A 93 -7.46 42.55 -9.24
N ASP A 94 -6.84 41.85 -8.29
CA ASP A 94 -5.78 40.87 -8.62
C ASP A 94 -6.38 39.60 -9.25
N VAL A 95 -6.64 39.68 -10.56
CA VAL A 95 -7.20 38.59 -11.36
C VAL A 95 -6.26 37.38 -11.37
N GLY A 96 -4.95 37.60 -11.30
CA GLY A 96 -3.96 36.52 -11.32
C GLY A 96 -4.03 35.67 -10.05
N ALA A 97 -4.02 36.31 -8.88
CA ALA A 97 -4.18 35.62 -7.61
C ALA A 97 -5.54 34.90 -7.52
N LEU A 98 -6.60 35.56 -7.98
CA LEU A 98 -7.95 34.98 -7.98
C LEU A 98 -8.03 33.73 -8.86
N LEU A 99 -7.49 33.80 -10.08
CA LEU A 99 -7.44 32.67 -11.00
C LEU A 99 -6.60 31.51 -10.42
N GLY A 100 -5.45 31.81 -9.82
CA GLY A 100 -4.62 30.83 -9.13
C GLY A 100 -5.35 30.15 -7.98
N LEU A 101 -6.15 30.89 -7.22
CA LEU A 101 -6.96 30.36 -6.12
C LEU A 101 -8.06 29.40 -6.62
N PHE A 102 -8.72 29.70 -7.74
CA PHE A 102 -9.68 28.78 -8.35
C PHE A 102 -9.02 27.53 -8.94
N PHE A 103 -7.84 27.65 -9.55
CA PHE A 103 -7.08 26.49 -10.01
C PHE A 103 -6.65 25.61 -8.84
N TYR A 104 -6.21 26.20 -7.73
CA TYR A 104 -5.90 25.48 -6.50
C TYR A 104 -7.10 24.66 -6.00
N LEU A 105 -8.30 25.27 -5.94
CA LEU A 105 -9.51 24.58 -5.53
C LEU A 105 -9.85 23.42 -6.49
N ALA A 106 -9.89 23.70 -7.80
CA ALA A 106 -10.28 22.72 -8.80
C ALA A 106 -9.33 21.52 -8.81
N LEU A 107 -8.01 21.76 -8.85
CA LEU A 107 -7.01 20.69 -8.87
C LEU A 107 -6.96 19.95 -7.55
N GLY A 108 -7.03 20.65 -6.42
CA GLY A 108 -7.01 20.03 -5.09
C GLY A 108 -8.19 19.09 -4.88
N VAL A 109 -9.41 19.55 -5.17
CA VAL A 109 -10.62 18.70 -5.09
C VAL A 109 -10.51 17.53 -6.07
N LEU A 110 -10.08 17.77 -7.31
CA LEU A 110 -9.96 16.72 -8.33
C LEU A 110 -8.98 15.62 -7.90
N ILE A 111 -7.81 15.98 -7.37
CA ILE A 111 -6.78 15.04 -6.91
C ILE A 111 -7.31 14.15 -5.78
N HIS A 112 -8.00 14.72 -4.79
CA HIS A 112 -8.61 13.94 -3.71
C HIS A 112 -9.79 13.08 -4.22
N TYR A 113 -10.59 13.61 -5.14
CA TYR A 113 -11.69 12.87 -5.75
C TYR A 113 -11.19 11.62 -6.50
N TYR A 114 -10.07 11.73 -7.23
CA TYR A 114 -9.46 10.60 -7.92
C TYR A 114 -9.09 9.45 -6.97
N VAL A 115 -8.65 9.75 -5.74
CA VAL A 115 -8.40 8.72 -4.73
C VAL A 115 -9.69 8.00 -4.37
N LEU A 116 -10.77 8.73 -4.07
CA LEU A 116 -12.07 8.14 -3.73
C LEU A 116 -12.62 7.30 -4.88
N TYR A 117 -12.53 7.83 -6.11
CA TYR A 117 -12.95 7.13 -7.31
C TYR A 117 -12.12 5.86 -7.57
N GLY A 118 -10.80 5.92 -7.37
CA GLY A 118 -9.89 4.79 -7.50
C GLY A 118 -10.18 3.66 -6.52
N ILE A 119 -10.45 4.01 -5.26
CA ILE A 119 -10.86 3.03 -4.24
C ILE A 119 -12.23 2.45 -4.59
N LYS A 120 -13.20 3.27 -5.00
CA LYS A 120 -14.52 2.77 -5.42
C LYS A 120 -14.44 1.83 -6.62
N LYS A 121 -13.57 2.11 -7.60
CA LYS A 121 -13.35 1.28 -8.79
C LYS A 121 -12.37 0.14 -8.56
N GLN A 122 -11.79 0.01 -7.37
CA GLN A 122 -10.73 -0.96 -7.05
C GLN A 122 -9.58 -0.93 -8.07
N ASN A 123 -9.19 0.27 -8.52
CA ASN A 123 -8.14 0.46 -9.52
C ASN A 123 -7.02 1.39 -9.02
N PRO A 124 -5.77 0.90 -8.86
CA PRO A 124 -4.64 1.64 -8.33
C PRO A 124 -4.16 2.77 -9.25
N PHE A 125 -4.52 2.75 -10.54
CA PHE A 125 -4.10 3.78 -11.51
C PHE A 125 -4.60 5.18 -11.12
N TYR A 126 -5.84 5.27 -10.61
CA TYR A 126 -6.43 6.54 -10.21
C TYR A 126 -5.79 7.17 -8.96
N LEU A 127 -4.96 6.43 -8.21
CA LEU A 127 -4.23 6.98 -7.06
C LEU A 127 -2.95 7.73 -7.48
N LEU A 128 -2.50 7.55 -8.73
CA LEU A 128 -1.25 8.14 -9.21
C LEU A 128 -1.21 9.67 -9.21
N PRO A 129 -2.25 10.41 -9.66
CA PRO A 129 -2.23 11.87 -9.64
C PRO A 129 -1.97 12.43 -8.23
N PHE A 130 -2.58 11.83 -7.22
CA PHE A 130 -2.34 12.17 -5.82
C PHE A 130 -0.88 11.93 -5.43
N ILE A 131 -0.35 10.74 -5.72
CA ILE A 131 1.02 10.37 -5.35
C ILE A 131 2.04 11.31 -5.99
N VAL A 132 1.88 11.61 -7.28
CA VAL A 132 2.80 12.50 -8.02
C VAL A 132 2.73 13.92 -7.44
N ALA A 133 1.53 14.49 -7.32
CA ALA A 133 1.37 15.85 -6.80
C ALA A 133 1.91 15.99 -5.37
N TYR A 134 1.50 15.10 -4.45
CA TYR A 134 1.95 15.15 -3.06
C TYR A 134 3.43 14.82 -2.90
N SER A 135 4.04 14.00 -3.78
CA SER A 135 5.49 13.77 -3.71
C SER A 135 6.28 15.05 -3.98
N ILE A 136 5.83 15.88 -4.93
CA ILE A 136 6.45 17.16 -5.26
C ILE A 136 6.24 18.16 -4.11
N VAL A 137 5.01 18.27 -3.62
CA VAL A 137 4.67 19.20 -2.52
C VAL A 137 5.42 18.82 -1.24
N CYS A 138 5.36 17.55 -0.80
CA CYS A 138 6.11 17.09 0.38
C CYS A 138 7.61 17.35 0.26
N THR A 139 8.19 17.18 -0.94
CA THR A 139 9.61 17.45 -1.17
C THR A 139 9.91 18.94 -1.03
N GLY A 140 9.09 19.81 -1.64
CA GLY A 140 9.24 21.27 -1.52
C GLY A 140 9.10 21.76 -0.08
N GLU A 141 8.11 21.24 0.65
CA GLU A 141 7.91 21.58 2.07
C GLU A 141 9.04 21.07 2.97
N LEU A 142 9.60 19.90 2.66
CA LEU A 142 10.79 19.41 3.36
C LEU A 142 11.99 20.34 3.14
N PHE A 143 12.22 20.83 1.92
CA PHE A 143 13.26 21.82 1.65
C PHE A 143 13.00 23.12 2.42
N LEU A 144 11.75 23.61 2.45
CA LEU A 144 11.37 24.79 3.22
C LEU A 144 11.62 24.58 4.73
N PHE A 145 11.26 23.42 5.26
CA PHE A 145 11.49 23.04 6.65
C PHE A 145 12.98 23.06 6.98
N LEU A 146 13.83 22.45 6.14
CA LEU A 146 15.28 22.44 6.33
C LEU A 146 15.88 23.85 6.25
N ALA A 147 15.42 24.68 5.31
CA ALA A 147 15.86 26.06 5.18
C ALA A 147 15.49 26.90 6.41
N LEU A 148 14.28 26.73 6.94
CA LEU A 148 13.85 27.38 8.18
C LEU A 148 14.63 26.89 9.39
N LEU A 149 14.88 25.58 9.48
CA LEU A 149 15.69 24.98 10.53
C LEU A 149 17.09 25.58 10.54
N PHE A 150 17.76 25.60 9.38
CA PHE A 150 19.09 26.18 9.22
C PHE A 150 19.11 27.66 9.62
N ARG A 151 18.10 28.44 9.20
CA ARG A 151 17.98 29.85 9.56
C ARG A 151 17.83 30.07 11.07
N VAL A 152 17.03 29.24 11.75
CA VAL A 152 16.87 29.31 13.21
C VAL A 152 18.17 28.96 13.92
N THR A 153 18.86 27.90 13.48
CA THR A 153 20.14 27.48 14.06
C THR A 153 21.24 28.54 13.87
N ASP A 154 21.36 29.10 12.67
CA ASP A 154 22.35 30.15 12.37
C ASP A 154 22.10 31.44 13.16
N THR A 155 20.83 31.85 13.28
CA THR A 155 20.45 33.02 14.09
C THR A 155 20.89 32.85 15.55
N GLN A 156 20.73 31.64 16.10
CA GLN A 156 21.15 31.30 17.46
C GLN A 156 22.67 31.28 17.62
N SER A 157 23.42 30.71 16.66
CA SER A 157 24.88 30.58 16.75
C SER A 157 25.61 31.90 16.55
N THR A 158 25.14 32.74 15.63
CA THR A 158 25.92 33.88 15.11
C THR A 158 25.65 35.17 15.88
N THR A 159 24.44 35.32 16.42
CA THR A 159 23.99 36.63 16.96
C THR A 159 23.80 36.64 18.47
N MET A 160 23.83 35.47 19.15
CA MET A 160 23.39 35.28 20.55
C MET A 160 22.11 36.06 20.91
N THR A 161 21.28 36.34 19.90
CA THR A 161 20.05 37.12 20.04
C THR A 161 18.93 36.15 20.32
N GLN A 162 17.95 36.55 21.14
CA GLN A 162 16.79 35.72 21.41
C GLN A 162 16.07 35.37 20.10
N ILE A 163 15.81 34.08 19.89
CA ILE A 163 15.04 33.58 18.76
C ILE A 163 13.68 34.27 18.79
N HIS A 164 13.30 34.93 17.69
CA HIS A 164 12.04 35.63 17.63
C HIS A 164 10.89 34.60 17.70
N PRO A 165 9.85 34.80 18.55
CA PRO A 165 8.79 33.82 18.74
C PRO A 165 8.06 33.45 17.44
N SER A 166 8.00 34.36 16.47
CA SER A 166 7.42 34.10 15.15
C SER A 166 8.18 33.05 14.32
N GLN A 167 9.49 32.92 14.51
CA GLN A 167 10.30 31.93 13.78
C GLN A 167 10.04 30.52 14.32
N VAL A 168 9.91 30.39 15.65
CA VAL A 168 9.56 29.12 16.29
C VAL A 168 8.14 28.69 15.92
N SER A 169 7.18 29.62 15.92
CA SER A 169 5.81 29.32 15.52
C SER A 169 5.72 28.88 14.05
N MET A 170 6.46 29.56 13.16
CA MET A 170 6.52 29.17 11.74
C MET A 170 7.13 27.78 11.56
N LEU A 171 8.22 27.46 12.27
CA LEU A 171 8.85 26.14 12.23
C LEU A 171 7.88 25.04 12.70
N LEU A 172 7.13 25.29 13.77
CA LEU A 172 6.13 24.35 14.29
C LEU A 172 5.01 24.10 13.28
N ILE A 173 4.45 25.16 12.68
CA ILE A 173 3.39 25.05 11.68
C ILE A 173 3.86 24.27 10.45
N VAL A 174 5.05 24.59 9.94
CA VAL A 174 5.63 23.87 8.78
C VAL A 174 5.90 22.40 9.14
N SER A 175 6.45 22.12 10.32
CA SER A 175 6.69 20.75 10.78
C SER A 175 5.40 19.92 10.86
N LEU A 176 4.33 20.50 11.42
CA LEU A 176 3.03 19.85 11.49
C LEU A 176 2.45 19.59 10.10
N THR A 177 2.57 20.55 9.19
CA THR A 177 2.07 20.44 7.82
C THR A 177 2.78 19.32 7.07
N VAL A 178 4.11 19.28 7.12
CA VAL A 178 4.92 18.20 6.51
C VAL A 178 4.54 16.84 7.09
N ALA A 179 4.36 16.73 8.41
CA ALA A 179 3.98 15.47 9.05
C ALA A 179 2.60 14.98 8.59
N ILE A 180 1.61 15.86 8.51
CA ILE A 180 0.26 15.53 8.03
C ILE A 180 0.30 15.09 6.57
N GLN A 181 0.98 15.85 5.70
CA GLN A 181 1.04 15.48 4.27
C GLN A 181 1.82 14.19 4.04
N ALA A 182 2.91 13.95 4.77
CA ALA A 182 3.69 12.71 4.69
C ALA A 182 2.86 11.49 5.13
N THR A 183 2.09 11.61 6.21
CA THR A 183 1.20 10.52 6.67
C THR A 183 0.07 10.25 5.69
N MET A 184 -0.52 11.29 5.09
CA MET A 184 -1.50 11.14 4.00
C MET A 184 -0.90 10.40 2.81
N LEU A 185 0.28 10.83 2.33
CA LEU A 185 0.97 10.19 1.21
C LEU A 185 1.29 8.71 1.49
N GLN A 186 1.78 8.41 2.70
CA GLN A 186 2.07 7.04 3.11
C GLN A 186 0.82 6.15 3.13
N ALA A 187 -0.33 6.67 3.59
CA ALA A 187 -1.59 5.96 3.58
C ALA A 187 -2.05 5.61 2.14
N ILE A 188 -1.96 6.58 1.22
CA ILE A 188 -2.33 6.37 -0.19
C ILE A 188 -1.37 5.39 -0.88
N LEU A 189 -0.07 5.46 -0.61
CA LEU A 189 0.91 4.51 -1.15
C LEU A 189 0.62 3.07 -0.72
N LYS A 190 0.34 2.85 0.57
CA LYS A 190 -0.07 1.53 1.07
C LYS A 190 -1.38 1.05 0.46
N CYS A 191 -2.37 1.93 0.32
CA CYS A 191 -3.63 1.59 -0.35
C CYS A 191 -3.41 1.20 -1.82
N ARG A 192 -2.52 1.91 -2.54
CA ARG A 192 -2.17 1.56 -3.92
C ARG A 192 -1.50 0.19 -4.00
N GLN A 193 -0.57 -0.11 -3.09
CA GLN A 193 0.07 -1.41 -3.03
C GLN A 193 -0.95 -2.53 -2.80
N PHE A 194 -1.87 -2.35 -1.85
CA PHE A 194 -2.97 -3.28 -1.61
C PHE A 194 -3.82 -3.51 -2.86
N LEU A 195 -4.29 -2.42 -3.50
CA LEU A 195 -5.11 -2.51 -4.71
C LEU A 195 -4.36 -3.21 -5.87
N SER A 196 -3.06 -2.94 -6.03
CA SER A 196 -2.25 -3.58 -7.05
C SER A 196 -2.09 -5.08 -6.81
N LEU A 197 -1.87 -5.50 -5.57
CA LEU A 197 -1.74 -6.93 -5.23
C LEU A 197 -3.08 -7.65 -5.38
N LYS A 198 -4.17 -7.01 -4.95
CA LYS A 198 -5.54 -7.53 -5.16
C LYS A 198 -5.84 -7.74 -6.64
N GLN A 199 -5.51 -6.77 -7.50
CA GLN A 199 -5.72 -6.90 -8.95
C GLN A 199 -4.90 -8.03 -9.59
N ILE A 200 -3.64 -8.20 -9.16
CA ILE A 200 -2.79 -9.30 -9.65
C ILE A 200 -3.42 -10.64 -9.26
N HIS A 201 -3.85 -10.79 -8.01
CA HIS A 201 -4.50 -12.01 -7.53
C HIS A 201 -5.82 -12.31 -8.27
N GLU A 202 -6.68 -11.30 -8.47
CA GLU A 202 -7.92 -11.45 -9.24
C GLU A 202 -7.65 -11.86 -10.70
N MET A 203 -6.56 -11.35 -11.29
CA MET A 203 -6.13 -11.74 -12.64
C MET A 203 -5.62 -13.19 -12.66
N GLU A 204 -4.80 -13.60 -11.69
CA GLU A 204 -4.30 -14.96 -11.54
C GLU A 204 -5.46 -15.97 -11.39
N MET A 205 -6.44 -15.65 -10.54
CA MET A 205 -7.65 -16.46 -10.36
C MET A 205 -8.46 -16.57 -11.65
N ARG A 206 -8.65 -15.47 -12.39
CA ARG A 206 -9.37 -15.48 -13.67
C ARG A 206 -8.65 -16.33 -14.72
N VAL A 207 -7.32 -16.28 -14.78
CA VAL A 207 -6.52 -17.12 -15.69
C VAL A 207 -6.65 -18.59 -15.29
N ALA A 208 -6.55 -18.92 -14.01
CA ALA A 208 -6.71 -20.28 -13.52
C ALA A 208 -8.11 -20.85 -13.84
N GLU A 209 -9.16 -20.05 -13.62
CA GLU A 209 -10.54 -20.44 -13.96
C GLU A 209 -10.73 -20.65 -15.46
N LYS A 210 -10.19 -19.76 -16.30
CA LYS A 210 -10.24 -19.90 -17.75
C LYS A 210 -9.53 -21.18 -18.22
N SER A 211 -8.34 -21.46 -17.69
CA SER A 211 -7.62 -22.70 -17.99
C SER A 211 -8.41 -23.95 -17.61
N ARG A 212 -9.13 -23.92 -16.47
CA ARG A 212 -10.03 -25.02 -16.06
C ARG A 212 -11.23 -25.18 -17.00
N THR A 213 -11.79 -24.09 -17.51
CA THR A 213 -12.90 -24.18 -18.48
C THR A 213 -12.47 -24.75 -19.83
N GLU A 214 -11.25 -24.42 -20.29
CA GLU A 214 -10.69 -24.94 -21.54
C GLU A 214 -10.19 -26.38 -21.39
N ASN A 215 -9.75 -26.77 -20.20
CA ASN A 215 -9.25 -28.11 -19.89
C ASN A 215 -9.87 -28.61 -18.58
N PRO A 216 -10.99 -29.36 -18.64
CA PRO A 216 -11.72 -29.81 -17.44
C PRO A 216 -10.93 -30.72 -16.50
N ALA A 217 -9.83 -31.32 -17.00
CA ALA A 217 -8.92 -32.15 -16.22
C ALA A 217 -7.99 -31.34 -15.28
N ILE A 218 -7.94 -30.01 -15.43
CA ILE A 218 -7.10 -29.15 -14.58
C ILE A 218 -7.78 -28.92 -13.23
N GLN A 219 -7.04 -29.13 -12.15
CA GLN A 219 -7.50 -28.84 -10.79
C GLN A 219 -6.87 -27.53 -10.30
N ILE A 220 -7.68 -26.64 -9.75
CA ILE A 220 -7.21 -25.40 -9.11
C ILE A 220 -7.12 -25.69 -7.61
N VAL A 221 -5.92 -25.64 -7.06
CA VAL A 221 -5.67 -25.85 -5.62
C VAL A 221 -5.22 -24.51 -5.04
N VAL A 222 -6.02 -23.91 -4.17
CA VAL A 222 -5.55 -22.76 -3.40
C VAL A 222 -4.50 -23.27 -2.42
N ALA A 223 -3.27 -22.75 -2.51
CA ALA A 223 -2.20 -23.19 -1.63
C ALA A 223 -2.60 -22.91 -0.18
N LYS A 224 -2.73 -23.95 0.64
CA LYS A 224 -2.94 -23.79 2.08
C LYS A 224 -1.66 -23.15 2.65
N ASP A 225 -1.79 -22.04 3.37
CA ASP A 225 -0.64 -21.44 4.06
C ASP A 225 0.07 -22.54 4.86
N SER A 226 1.36 -22.70 4.63
CA SER A 226 2.21 -23.79 5.14
C SER A 226 2.50 -23.68 6.65
N THR A 227 1.48 -23.30 7.43
CA THR A 227 1.51 -23.21 8.89
C THR A 227 0.98 -24.49 9.56
N ASP A 228 0.34 -25.39 8.80
CA ASP A 228 -0.20 -26.65 9.34
C ASP A 228 0.78 -27.85 9.27
N ALA A 229 2.00 -27.67 8.75
CA ALA A 229 2.93 -28.79 8.52
C ALA A 229 3.72 -29.25 9.77
N SER A 230 3.48 -28.67 10.95
CA SER A 230 4.22 -29.03 12.17
C SER A 230 3.43 -29.80 13.24
N ASN A 231 2.14 -30.10 13.03
CA ASN A 231 1.30 -30.73 14.07
C ASN A 231 0.54 -31.99 13.61
N SER A 232 1.13 -32.81 12.74
CA SER A 232 0.72 -34.22 12.65
C SER A 232 1.77 -35.09 13.36
N GLU A 233 1.64 -35.19 14.68
CA GLU A 233 2.22 -36.31 15.42
C GLU A 233 1.73 -37.62 14.79
N SER A 234 2.69 -38.42 14.36
CA SER A 234 2.50 -39.79 13.91
C SER A 234 2.07 -40.65 15.10
N PRO A 235 0.91 -41.33 15.09
CA PRO A 235 0.69 -42.45 16.00
C PRO A 235 1.34 -43.70 15.38
N THR A 236 1.86 -44.56 16.26
CA THR A 236 2.31 -45.96 16.04
C THR A 236 3.72 -46.16 15.43
N GLY A 237 4.61 -46.99 15.99
CA GLY A 237 4.41 -48.02 17.02
C GLY A 237 5.71 -48.42 17.73
N GLU A 238 5.55 -48.71 19.03
CA GLU A 238 6.55 -49.33 19.89
C GLU A 238 6.50 -50.86 19.73
N ASN A 239 7.66 -51.42 19.40
CA ASN A 239 8.31 -52.63 19.92
C ASN A 239 7.52 -53.94 20.13
N GLY A 240 8.02 -55.01 19.50
CA GLY A 240 7.70 -56.37 19.89
C GLY A 240 8.35 -57.46 19.04
N ALA A 241 9.68 -57.43 18.85
CA ALA A 241 10.43 -58.57 18.32
C ALA A 241 11.15 -59.29 19.46
N THR A 242 10.70 -60.50 19.81
CA THR A 242 11.51 -61.49 20.52
C THR A 242 11.37 -62.85 19.82
N ASN A 243 12.49 -63.29 19.26
CA ASN A 243 12.72 -64.61 18.66
C ASN A 243 12.54 -65.73 19.68
N GLY A 244 12.09 -66.89 19.20
CA GLY A 244 12.14 -68.17 19.92
C GLY A 244 13.38 -69.00 19.58
N HIS A 245 13.69 -69.95 20.47
CA HIS A 245 14.24 -71.29 20.20
C HIS A 245 13.90 -72.12 21.48
N VAL A 246 12.98 -73.10 21.45
CA VAL A 246 13.12 -74.52 21.03
C VAL A 246 13.90 -75.35 22.06
N VAL A 247 13.39 -76.56 22.33
CA VAL A 247 14.22 -77.73 22.65
C VAL A 247 14.69 -78.33 21.34
#